data_AF-A0A7J5Y8I7-F1
#
_entry.id   AF-A0A7J5Y8I7-F1
#
_cell.length_a   1.000
_cell.length_b   1.000
_cell.length_c   1.000
_cell.angle_alpha   90.00
_cell.angle_beta   90.00
_cell.angle_gamma   90.00
#
_symmetry.space_group_name_H-M   'P 1'
#
loop_
_entity.id
_entity.type
_entity.pdbx_description
1 polymer ?
#
loop_
_entity_poly.entity_id
_entity_poly.type
_entity_poly.pdbx_seq_one_letter_code
_entity_poly.pdbx_strand_id
1 'polypeptide(L)'
;MENKVEKREQWTRKREYILAAAGNVVGLGNVWRFPYLCYKNGGGAFLVPYCFFALLCGVPLYLMETAIGTGYSYIVIQLYSRVYTIILAWALLYFIYCFRDPLPWATCNNPWNTDRCVDLTSLNSTQTHRGNQSVNWTSGNLTKSSVSEFWE
;
A
#
# COMPACT_ATOMS: atom_id res chain seq x y z
N MET A 1 33.70 -0.16 40.03
CA MET A 1 32.50 -0.79 39.46
C MET A 1 32.92 -1.36 38.12
N GLU A 2 32.98 -2.68 38.01
CA GLU A 2 33.37 -3.35 36.77
C GLU A 2 32.31 -3.07 35.71
N ASN A 3 32.67 -2.36 34.65
CA ASN A 3 31.82 -2.19 33.47
C ASN A 3 31.67 -3.55 32.79
N LYS A 4 30.66 -4.32 33.20
CA LYS A 4 30.18 -5.46 32.41
C LYS A 4 29.66 -4.88 31.10
N VAL A 5 30.51 -4.87 30.08
CA VAL A 5 30.09 -4.66 28.70
C VAL A 5 29.12 -5.80 28.38
N GLU A 6 27.83 -5.48 28.33
CA GLU A 6 26.78 -6.43 27.99
C GLU A 6 27.09 -7.00 26.60
N LYS A 7 27.24 -8.34 26.53
CA LYS A 7 27.50 -9.01 25.26
C LYS A 7 26.26 -8.84 24.37
N ARG A 8 26.45 -8.28 23.18
CA ARG A 8 25.37 -8.10 22.20
C ARG A 8 24.72 -9.45 21.90
N GLU A 9 23.39 -9.50 22.06
CA GLU A 9 22.58 -10.67 21.71
C GLU A 9 22.83 -11.08 20.25
N GLN A 10 23.04 -12.37 20.02
CA GLN A 10 23.32 -12.96 18.72
C GLN A 10 22.13 -13.80 18.26
N TRP A 11 21.86 -13.78 16.95
CA TRP A 11 20.83 -14.64 16.36
C TRP A 11 21.15 -16.12 16.58
N THR A 12 20.17 -16.90 17.04
CA THR A 12 20.36 -18.32 17.32
C THR A 12 20.55 -19.12 16.03
N ARG A 13 19.84 -18.77 14.95
CA ARG A 13 19.97 -19.44 13.65
C ARG A 13 20.11 -18.44 12.50
N LYS A 14 20.99 -18.75 11.54
CA LYS A 14 21.16 -17.97 10.30
C LYS A 14 19.86 -17.79 9.51
N ARG A 15 18.93 -18.76 9.59
CA ARG A 15 17.62 -18.68 8.91
C ARG A 15 16.72 -17.59 9.49
N GLU A 16 16.78 -17.33 10.79
CA GLU A 16 16.01 -16.26 11.43
C GLU A 16 16.48 -14.90 10.92
N TYR A 17 17.80 -14.72 10.80
CA TYR A 17 18.40 -13.54 10.21
C TYR A 17 17.96 -13.34 8.75
N ILE A 18 18.02 -14.39 7.91
CA ILE A 18 17.61 -14.30 6.50
C ILE A 18 16.11 -13.99 6.38
N LEU A 19 15.26 -14.59 7.23
CA LEU A 19 13.83 -14.32 7.22
C LEU A 19 13.51 -12.89 7.65
N ALA A 20 14.18 -12.38 8.69
CA ALA A 20 14.06 -10.99 9.12
C ALA A 20 14.55 -10.02 8.03
N ALA A 21 15.67 -10.33 7.37
CA ALA A 21 16.19 -9.56 6.25
C ALA A 21 15.22 -9.54 5.06
N ALA A 22 14.66 -10.71 4.69
CA ALA A 22 13.67 -10.82 3.61
C ALA A 22 12.38 -10.06 3.92
N GLY A 23 11.91 -10.10 5.17
CA GLY A 23 10.74 -9.33 5.62
C GLY A 23 10.94 -7.81 5.52
N ASN A 24 12.18 -7.32 5.70
CA ASN A 24 12.50 -5.90 5.50
C ASN A 24 12.53 -5.50 4.01
N VAL A 25 12.81 -6.44 3.10
CA VAL A 25 12.87 -6.17 1.65
C VAL A 25 11.49 -6.26 0.99
N VAL A 26 10.58 -7.06 1.53
CA VAL A 26 9.23 -7.26 0.97
C VAL A 26 8.23 -6.32 1.67
N GLY A 27 7.73 -5.31 0.95
CA GLY A 27 6.71 -4.37 1.46
C GLY A 27 5.53 -4.16 0.51
N LEU A 28 4.51 -3.41 0.97
CA LEU A 28 3.29 -3.07 0.21
C LEU A 28 3.60 -2.40 -1.14
N GLY A 29 4.73 -1.68 -1.24
CA GLY A 29 5.21 -1.11 -2.50
C GLY A 29 5.43 -2.15 -3.61
N ASN A 30 5.84 -3.38 -3.26
CA ASN A 30 6.03 -4.45 -4.23
C ASN A 30 4.69 -5.00 -4.76
N VAL A 31 3.60 -4.86 -3.99
CA VAL A 31 2.27 -5.40 -4.33
C VAL A 31 1.51 -4.48 -5.28
N TRP A 32 1.49 -3.17 -5.05
CA TRP A 32 0.73 -2.24 -5.90
C TRP A 32 1.59 -1.31 -6.75
N ARG A 33 2.73 -0.83 -6.22
CA ARG A 33 3.47 0.26 -6.87
C ARG A 33 4.35 -0.27 -7.99
N PHE A 34 4.98 -1.42 -7.75
CA PHE A 34 5.78 -2.08 -8.78
C PHE A 34 4.92 -2.48 -9.99
N PRO A 35 3.77 -3.18 -9.86
CA PRO A 35 2.91 -3.48 -11.01
C PRO A 35 2.38 -2.23 -11.71
N TYR A 36 1.95 -1.22 -10.94
CA TYR A 36 1.49 0.05 -11.50
C TYR A 36 2.57 0.75 -12.34
N LEU A 37 3.81 0.80 -11.84
CA LEU A 37 4.92 1.45 -12.52
C LEU A 37 5.37 0.66 -13.77
N CYS A 38 5.41 -0.67 -13.69
CA CYS A 38 5.67 -1.52 -14.85
C CYS A 38 4.62 -1.26 -15.93
N TYR A 39 3.33 -1.25 -15.58
CA TYR A 39 2.26 -1.00 -16.54
C TYR A 39 2.38 0.36 -17.23
N LYS A 40 2.65 1.43 -16.47
CA LYS A 40 2.78 2.79 -17.01
C LYS A 40 4.01 2.98 -17.90
N ASN A 41 5.10 2.26 -17.63
CA ASN A 41 6.40 2.46 -18.29
C ASN A 41 6.70 1.39 -19.37
N GLY A 42 5.68 0.85 -20.03
CA GLY A 42 5.88 -0.10 -21.14
C GLY A 42 5.93 -1.57 -20.73
N GLY A 43 5.31 -1.93 -19.61
CA GLY A 43 5.13 -3.31 -19.16
C GLY A 43 6.46 -4.00 -18.82
N GLY A 44 6.69 -5.17 -19.42
CA GLY A 44 7.88 -5.98 -19.17
C GLY A 44 9.21 -5.33 -19.58
N ALA A 45 9.20 -4.37 -20.51
CA ALA A 45 10.42 -3.67 -20.93
C ALA A 45 11.04 -2.83 -19.78
N PHE A 46 10.22 -2.38 -18.83
CA PHE A 46 10.68 -1.65 -17.64
C PHE A 46 11.59 -2.50 -16.73
N LEU A 47 11.54 -3.83 -16.83
CA LEU A 47 12.35 -4.72 -16.01
C LEU A 47 13.85 -4.63 -16.33
N VAL A 48 14.22 -4.32 -17.57
CA VAL A 48 15.63 -4.23 -17.99
C VAL A 48 16.38 -3.12 -17.25
N PRO A 49 15.94 -1.84 -17.30
CA PRO A 49 16.58 -0.78 -16.51
C PRO A 49 16.40 -1.02 -15.00
N TYR A 50 15.25 -1.56 -14.57
CA TYR A 50 15.01 -1.87 -13.16
C TYR A 50 16.05 -2.84 -12.58
N CYS A 51 16.31 -3.96 -13.25
CA CYS A 51 17.31 -4.95 -12.83
C CYS A 51 18.73 -4.38 -12.87
N PHE A 52 19.07 -3.59 -13.89
CA PHE A 52 20.37 -2.92 -13.99
C PHE A 52 20.63 -2.00 -12.79
N PHE A 53 19.70 -1.11 -12.47
CA PHE A 53 19.83 -0.21 -11.30
C PHE A 53 19.74 -0.97 -9.97
N ALA A 54 18.92 -2.03 -9.89
CA ALA A 54 18.83 -2.86 -8.68
C ALA A 54 20.16 -3.56 -8.37
N LEU A 55 20.84 -4.11 -9.39
CA LEU A 55 22.11 -4.81 -9.18
C LEU A 55 23.29 -3.88 -8.96
N LEU A 56 23.35 -2.74 -9.67
CA LEU A 56 24.48 -1.82 -9.55
C LEU A 56 24.39 -0.86 -8.36
N CYS A 57 23.17 -0.45 -7.99
CA CYS A 57 22.96 0.54 -6.94
C CYS A 57 22.21 -0.06 -5.74
N GLY A 58 21.12 -0.79 -5.99
CA GLY A 58 20.28 -1.36 -4.93
C GLY A 58 21.02 -2.34 -4.02
N VAL A 59 21.59 -3.41 -4.59
CA VAL A 59 22.28 -4.46 -3.82
C VAL A 59 23.51 -3.92 -3.07
N PRO A 60 24.41 -3.13 -3.69
CA PRO A 60 25.56 -2.56 -2.98
C PRO A 60 25.16 -1.62 -1.83
N LEU A 61 24.15 -0.77 -2.01
CA LEU A 61 23.66 0.11 -0.94
C LEU A 61 23.07 -0.69 0.22
N TYR A 62 22.30 -1.73 -0.07
CA TYR A 62 21.72 -2.61 0.96
C TYR A 62 22.81 -3.35 1.76
N LEU A 63 23.84 -3.87 1.10
CA LEU A 63 24.97 -4.51 1.77
C LEU A 63 25.80 -3.51 2.59
N MET A 64 25.99 -2.29 2.07
CA MET A 64 26.71 -1.23 2.78
C MET A 64 25.95 -0.82 4.06
N GLU A 65 24.64 -0.62 3.98
CA GLU A 65 23.82 -0.26 5.14
C GLU A 65 23.79 -1.36 6.21
N THR A 66 23.66 -2.62 5.79
CA THR A 66 23.68 -3.76 6.72
C THR A 66 25.05 -3.98 7.37
N ALA A 67 26.15 -3.62 6.70
CA ALA A 67 27.50 -3.73 7.22
C ALA A 67 27.92 -2.59 8.16
N ILE A 68 27.52 -1.35 7.86
CA ILE A 68 28.01 -0.14 8.58
C ILE A 68 27.18 0.19 9.84
N GLY A 69 25.94 -0.31 9.94
CA GLY A 69 25.10 -0.14 11.13
C GLY A 69 24.33 1.20 11.15
N THR A 70 23.11 1.16 11.68
CA THR A 70 22.08 2.21 11.49
C THR A 70 22.07 3.22 12.64
N GLY A 71 22.98 4.20 12.63
CA GLY A 71 22.88 5.35 13.54
C GLY A 71 21.82 6.35 13.06
N TYR A 72 21.99 6.86 11.83
CA TYR A 72 21.11 7.88 11.25
C TYR A 72 19.85 7.29 10.59
N SER A 73 19.97 6.12 9.93
CA SER A 73 18.82 5.43 9.31
C SER A 73 17.74 5.05 10.32
N TYR A 74 18.09 4.86 11.60
CA TYR A 74 17.12 4.45 12.63
C TYR A 74 15.98 5.45 12.79
N ILE A 75 16.26 6.75 12.77
CA ILE A 75 15.23 7.80 12.92
C ILE A 75 14.25 7.75 11.75
N VAL A 76 14.77 7.58 10.53
CA VAL A 76 13.96 7.49 9.30
C VAL A 76 13.10 6.22 9.29
N ILE A 77 13.69 5.08 9.67
CA ILE A 77 12.98 3.79 9.77
C ILE A 77 11.84 3.89 10.78
N GLN A 78 12.04 4.55 11.91
CA GLN A 78 11.01 4.70 12.93
C GLN A 78 9.84 5.59 12.49
N LEU A 79 10.10 6.67 11.73
CA LEU A 79 9.02 7.47 11.14
C LEU A 79 8.22 6.67 10.10
N TYR A 80 8.92 5.92 9.23
CA TYR A 80 8.29 5.08 8.22
C TYR A 80 7.42 3.98 8.86
N SER A 81 7.92 3.35 9.91
CA SER A 81 7.20 2.33 10.68
C SER A 81 5.86 2.84 11.22
N ARG A 82 5.80 4.08 11.74
CA ARG A 82 4.54 4.67 12.23
C ARG A 82 3.48 4.78 11.14
N VAL A 83 3.83 5.29 9.97
CA VAL A 83 2.89 5.38 8.84
C VAL A 83 2.46 3.98 8.39
N TYR A 84 3.39 3.03 8.36
CA TYR A 84 3.10 1.65 7.96
C TYR A 84 2.12 0.96 8.91
N THR A 85 2.23 1.19 10.23
CA THR A 85 1.27 0.65 11.20
C THR A 85 -0.15 1.15 11.00
N ILE A 86 -0.33 2.41 10.55
CA ILE A 86 -1.65 2.96 10.21
C ILE A 86 -2.25 2.20 9.01
N ILE A 87 -1.45 1.97 7.96
CA ILE A 87 -1.88 1.21 6.78
C ILE A 87 -2.26 -0.23 7.14
N LEU A 88 -1.48 -0.89 8.00
CA LEU A 88 -1.81 -2.23 8.51
C LEU A 88 -3.09 -2.23 9.34
N ALA A 89 -3.35 -1.18 10.13
CA ALA A 89 -4.60 -1.04 10.87
C ALA A 89 -5.81 -0.93 9.94
N TRP A 90 -5.72 -0.14 8.86
CA TRP A 90 -6.75 -0.12 7.82
C TRP A 90 -6.94 -1.48 7.18
N ALA A 91 -5.87 -2.18 6.82
CA ALA A 91 -5.97 -3.54 6.25
C ALA A 91 -6.67 -4.52 7.20
N LEU A 92 -6.39 -4.45 8.51
CA LEU A 92 -7.06 -5.24 9.54
C LEU A 92 -8.55 -4.87 9.66
N LEU A 93 -8.89 -3.58 9.57
CA LEU A 93 -10.27 -3.11 9.55
C LEU A 93 -11.06 -3.77 8.41
N TYR A 94 -10.53 -3.72 7.19
CA TYR A 94 -11.13 -4.36 6.02
C TYR A 94 -11.20 -5.88 6.17
N PHE A 95 -10.17 -6.50 6.73
CA PHE A 95 -10.15 -7.94 7.00
C PHE A 95 -11.25 -8.35 7.98
N ILE A 96 -11.50 -7.59 9.05
CA ILE A 96 -12.58 -7.88 9.99
C ILE A 96 -13.95 -7.72 9.32
N TYR A 97 -14.12 -6.69 8.47
CA TYR A 97 -15.38 -6.45 7.79
C TYR A 97 -15.65 -7.38 6.60
N CYS A 98 -14.66 -8.12 6.09
CA CYS A 98 -14.86 -9.04 4.96
C CYS A 98 -15.71 -10.27 5.33
N PHE A 99 -15.85 -10.58 6.62
CA PHE A 99 -16.73 -11.64 7.12
C PHE A 99 -18.20 -11.22 7.27
N ARG A 100 -18.57 -10.00 6.85
CA ARG A 100 -19.96 -9.53 6.88
C ARG A 100 -20.63 -9.71 5.52
N ASP A 101 -21.83 -10.28 5.54
CA ASP A 101 -22.72 -10.42 4.39
C ASP A 101 -24.00 -9.59 4.61
N PRO A 102 -24.29 -8.54 3.82
CA PRO A 102 -23.49 -8.00 2.73
C PRO A 102 -22.28 -7.17 3.22
N LEU A 103 -21.24 -7.09 2.40
CA LEU A 103 -20.06 -6.29 2.68
C LEU A 103 -20.46 -4.79 2.79
N PRO A 104 -20.00 -4.05 3.83
CA PRO A 104 -20.43 -2.66 4.05
C PRO A 104 -20.18 -1.74 2.86
N TRP A 105 -19.12 -2.01 2.12
CA TRP A 105 -18.64 -1.21 0.99
C TRP A 105 -19.23 -1.63 -0.36
N ALA A 106 -20.03 -2.70 -0.39
CA ALA A 106 -20.62 -3.20 -1.62
C ALA A 106 -21.81 -2.35 -2.09
N THR A 107 -22.59 -1.80 -1.15
CA THR A 107 -23.85 -1.10 -1.48
C THR A 107 -23.76 0.40 -1.22
N CYS A 108 -24.52 1.18 -1.98
CA CYS A 108 -24.68 2.62 -1.73
C CYS A 108 -25.67 2.96 -0.60
N ASN A 109 -26.34 1.98 0.02
CA ASN A 109 -27.32 2.21 1.08
C ASN A 109 -26.68 2.28 2.48
N ASN A 110 -25.81 3.25 2.71
CA ASN A 110 -25.15 3.47 3.99
C ASN A 110 -25.28 4.93 4.43
N PRO A 111 -25.23 5.23 5.74
CA PRO A 111 -25.41 6.59 6.25
C PRO A 111 -24.30 7.58 5.85
N TRP A 112 -23.15 7.10 5.41
CA TRP A 112 -22.04 7.94 4.92
C TRP A 112 -22.10 8.21 3.42
N ASN A 113 -22.99 7.54 2.67
CA ASN A 113 -23.06 7.71 1.23
C ASN A 113 -23.96 8.89 0.85
N THR A 114 -23.60 9.54 -0.25
CA THR A 114 -24.37 10.61 -0.88
C THR A 114 -25.27 10.09 -2.00
N ASP A 115 -26.19 10.93 -2.48
CA ASP A 115 -27.07 10.62 -3.62
C ASP A 115 -26.32 10.37 -4.95
N ARG A 116 -25.00 10.60 -4.99
CA ARG A 116 -24.15 10.43 -6.17
C ARG A 116 -23.33 9.13 -6.16
N CYS A 117 -23.53 8.28 -5.14
CA CYS A 117 -22.84 7.00 -5.01
C CYS A 117 -23.25 6.03 -6.13
N VAL A 118 -22.27 5.31 -6.70
CA VAL A 118 -22.49 4.27 -7.72
C VAL A 118 -22.02 2.90 -7.24
N ASP A 119 -22.87 1.90 -7.42
CA ASP A 119 -22.57 0.49 -7.15
C ASP A 119 -22.19 -0.21 -8.47
N LEU A 120 -20.97 -0.77 -8.53
CA LEU A 120 -20.43 -1.47 -9.71
C LEU A 120 -21.25 -2.69 -10.11
N THR A 121 -21.97 -3.32 -9.16
CA THR A 121 -22.82 -4.49 -9.45
C THR A 121 -24.16 -4.10 -10.07
N SER A 122 -24.55 -2.83 -9.98
CA SER A 122 -25.82 -2.31 -10.49
C SER A 122 -25.78 -1.80 -11.93
N LEU A 123 -24.71 -2.12 -12.70
CA LEU A 123 -24.65 -1.91 -14.15
C LEU A 123 -25.64 -2.83 -14.90
N ASN A 124 -26.93 -2.77 -14.57
CA ASN A 124 -27.93 -2.75 -15.62
C ASN A 124 -27.61 -1.51 -16.44
N SER A 125 -27.11 -1.73 -17.66
CA SER A 125 -26.92 -0.70 -18.66
C SER A 125 -28.27 -0.13 -19.08
N THR A 126 -28.94 0.59 -18.19
CA THR A 126 -29.80 1.69 -18.54
C THR A 126 -29.11 2.92 -18.04
N GLN A 127 -28.26 3.45 -18.91
CA GLN A 127 -27.99 4.87 -18.97
C GLN A 127 -29.34 5.58 -19.15
N THR A 128 -30.15 5.69 -18.10
CA THR A 128 -31.29 6.59 -18.05
C THR A 128 -30.70 7.99 -17.90
N HIS A 129 -30.22 8.52 -19.02
CA HIS A 129 -30.35 9.93 -19.37
C HIS A 129 -31.85 10.28 -19.40
N ARG A 130 -32.53 10.20 -18.26
CA ARG A 130 -33.93 10.62 -18.07
C ARG A 130 -34.03 11.85 -17.18
N GLY A 131 -33.04 12.72 -17.31
CA GLY A 131 -33.17 14.14 -17.02
C GLY A 131 -32.57 14.90 -18.20
N ASN A 132 -33.31 15.89 -18.71
CA ASN A 132 -32.72 17.02 -19.43
C ASN A 132 -31.74 17.74 -18.47
N GLN A 133 -30.60 17.13 -18.18
CA GLN A 133 -29.51 17.79 -17.50
C GLN A 133 -28.61 18.33 -18.58
N SER A 134 -28.80 19.61 -18.90
CA SER A 134 -27.79 20.39 -19.58
C SER A 134 -26.51 20.32 -18.75
N VAL A 135 -25.56 19.50 -19.21
CA VAL A 135 -24.25 19.37 -18.58
C VAL A 135 -23.50 20.68 -18.83
N ASN A 136 -23.50 21.55 -17.83
CA ASN A 136 -22.58 22.67 -17.78
C ASN A 136 -21.22 22.11 -17.36
N TRP A 137 -20.24 22.10 -18.27
CA TRP A 137 -18.93 21.43 -18.13
C TRP A 137 -18.02 22.01 -17.02
N THR A 138 -18.56 22.87 -16.17
CA THR A 138 -17.89 23.50 -15.02
C THR A 138 -18.30 22.92 -13.66
N SER A 139 -19.16 21.89 -13.60
CA SER A 139 -19.37 21.10 -12.36
C SER A 139 -18.94 19.66 -12.56
N GLY A 140 -17.84 19.27 -11.92
CA GLY A 140 -17.36 17.90 -11.87
C GLY A 140 -18.35 16.99 -11.14
N ASN A 141 -19.30 16.39 -11.87
CA ASN A 141 -20.10 15.25 -11.43
C ASN A 141 -19.21 13.99 -11.45
N LEU A 142 -18.26 13.89 -10.53
CA LEU A 142 -17.48 12.67 -10.36
C LEU A 142 -18.34 11.69 -9.53
N THR A 143 -18.93 10.71 -10.20
CA THR A 143 -19.58 9.55 -9.54
C THR A 143 -18.54 8.81 -8.70
N LYS A 144 -18.81 8.57 -7.42
CA LYS A 144 -17.90 7.90 -6.48
C LYS A 144 -18.50 6.59 -5.98
N SER A 145 -17.64 5.66 -5.62
CA SER A 145 -18.05 4.38 -5.01
C SER A 145 -18.30 4.54 -3.51
N SER A 146 -19.09 3.65 -2.91
CA SER A 146 -19.33 3.70 -1.46
C SER A 146 -18.03 3.60 -0.64
N VAL A 147 -17.03 2.86 -1.13
CA VAL A 147 -15.72 2.78 -0.47
C VAL A 147 -14.94 4.08 -0.53
N SER A 148 -14.98 4.79 -1.66
CA SER A 148 -14.29 6.09 -1.78
C SER A 148 -14.92 7.14 -0.88
N GLU A 149 -16.26 7.18 -0.78
CA GLU A 149 -16.96 8.17 0.05
C GLU A 149 -16.73 7.96 1.55
N PHE A 150 -16.45 6.73 1.99
CA PHE A 150 -16.15 6.47 3.39
C PHE A 150 -14.80 7.05 3.86
N TRP A 151 -13.82 7.20 2.95
CA TRP A 151 -12.48 7.72 3.27
C TRP A 151 -12.31 9.21 3.00
N GLU A 152 -13.38 9.86 2.58
CA GLU A 152 -13.44 11.31 2.38
C GLU A 152 -13.77 12.03 3.69
#